data_AF-A0A9J5WP22-F1
#
_entry.id   AF-A0A9J5WP22-F1
#
_cell.length_a   1.000
_cell.length_b   1.000
_cell.length_c   1.000
_cell.angle_alpha   90.00
_cell.angle_beta   90.00
_cell.angle_gamma   90.00
#
_symmetry.space_group_name_H-M   'P 1'
#
loop_
_entity.id
_entity.type
_entity.pdbx_description
1 polymer ?
#
loop_
_entity_poly.entity_id
_entity_poly.type
_entity_poly.pdbx_seq_one_letter_code
_entity_poly.pdbx_strand_id
1 'polypeptide(L)'
;MTNENLNKFCMDESDPMLNVIVRCKHGILLNLQTSWSKLNLGRRFWTCSCYGRDKEEVDPRSSFILSRLVNKINELEQELCITQ
;
A
#
# COMPACT_ATOMS: atom_id res chain seq x y z
N MET A 1 -31.36 -8.49 1.80
CA MET A 1 -29.94 -8.70 1.47
C MET A 1 -29.21 -8.89 2.76
N THR A 2 -28.91 -10.14 3.08
CA THR A 2 -28.22 -10.54 4.30
C THR A 2 -26.87 -9.84 4.35
N ASN A 3 -26.62 -9.13 5.45
CA ASN A 3 -25.31 -8.59 5.82
C ASN A 3 -24.42 -9.79 6.18
N GLU A 4 -24.09 -10.61 5.17
CA GLU A 4 -23.20 -11.75 5.30
C GLU A 4 -21.81 -11.17 5.50
N ASN A 5 -21.49 -10.99 6.79
CA ASN A 5 -20.17 -10.82 7.39
C ASN A 5 -19.04 -10.84 6.34
N LEU A 6 -18.78 -9.71 5.70
CA LEU A 6 -17.66 -9.56 4.75
C LEU A 6 -16.31 -9.87 5.42
N ASN A 7 -16.27 -9.78 6.76
CA ASN A 7 -15.16 -10.23 7.59
C ASN A 7 -14.84 -11.73 7.44
N LYS A 8 -15.81 -12.58 7.08
CA LYS A 8 -15.61 -14.03 6.91
C LYS A 8 -14.82 -14.38 5.65
N PHE A 9 -14.79 -13.50 4.65
CA PHE A 9 -13.92 -13.63 3.47
C PHE A 9 -12.49 -13.13 3.74
N CYS A 10 -12.30 -12.32 4.79
CA CYS A 10 -11.06 -11.60 5.07
C CYS A 10 -10.02 -12.48 5.79
N MET A 11 -10.49 -13.39 6.64
CA MET A 11 -9.71 -14.39 7.33
C MET A 11 -10.57 -15.64 7.43
N ASP A 12 -10.50 -16.52 6.43
CA ASP A 12 -10.97 -17.87 6.66
C ASP A 12 -9.98 -18.50 7.66
N GLU A 13 -10.30 -18.43 8.95
CA GLU A 13 -9.46 -18.97 10.03
C GLU A 13 -9.16 -20.47 9.85
N SER A 14 -9.93 -21.15 8.97
CA SER A 14 -9.69 -22.53 8.57
C SER A 14 -8.73 -22.69 7.39
N ASP A 15 -8.26 -21.60 6.78
CA ASP A 15 -7.32 -21.64 5.66
C ASP A 15 -5.98 -22.23 6.11
N PRO A 16 -5.59 -23.42 5.60
CA PRO A 16 -4.34 -24.06 6.00
C PRO A 16 -3.11 -23.22 5.63
N MET A 17 -3.24 -22.25 4.71
CA MET A 17 -2.15 -21.37 4.30
C MET A 17 -1.80 -20.28 5.31
N LEU A 18 -2.68 -19.99 6.29
CA LEU A 18 -2.41 -18.99 7.34
C LEU A 18 -1.22 -19.36 8.23
N ASN A 19 -0.98 -20.65 8.43
CA ASN A 19 0.10 -21.16 9.27
C ASN A 19 1.35 -21.59 8.47
N VAL A 20 1.34 -21.42 7.15
CA VAL A 20 2.47 -21.82 6.31
C VAL A 20 3.59 -20.78 6.42
N ILE A 21 4.75 -21.25 6.89
CA ILE A 21 5.98 -20.46 6.91
C ILE A 21 6.57 -20.46 5.50
N VAL A 22 6.45 -19.33 4.79
CA VAL A 22 7.10 -19.12 3.51
C VAL A 22 8.42 -18.37 3.72
N ARG A 23 9.47 -18.73 2.97
CA ARG A 23 10.78 -18.08 3.04
C ARG A 23 11.09 -17.35 1.75
N CYS A 24 11.72 -16.19 1.86
CA CYS A 24 12.33 -15.46 0.75
C CYS A 24 13.83 -15.29 1.01
N LYS A 25 14.56 -14.68 0.07
CA LYS A 25 16.01 -14.43 0.20
C LYS A 25 16.42 -13.55 1.39
N HIS A 26 15.48 -12.82 1.99
CA HIS A 26 15.73 -11.94 3.14
C HIS A 26 15.27 -12.55 4.48
N GLY A 27 14.79 -13.80 4.48
CA GLY A 27 14.29 -14.47 5.68
C GLY A 27 12.84 -14.93 5.55
N ILE A 28 12.18 -15.12 6.69
CA ILE A 28 10.80 -15.60 6.78
C ILE A 28 9.84 -14.50 6.30
N LEU A 29 8.92 -14.86 5.39
CA LEU A 29 7.80 -14.01 5.00
C LEU A 29 6.77 -13.97 6.13
N LEU A 30 6.25 -12.78 6.39
CA LEU A 30 5.17 -12.60 7.38
C LEU A 30 3.82 -12.95 6.74
N ASN A 31 2.79 -12.93 7.59
CA ASN A 31 1.40 -13.36 7.35
C ASN A 31 0.88 -13.13 5.93
N LEU A 32 0.13 -14.11 5.42
CA LEU A 32 -0.60 -14.03 4.16
C LEU A 32 -1.52 -12.80 4.17
N GLN A 33 -1.40 -11.94 3.17
CA GLN A 33 -2.22 -10.74 3.01
C GLN A 33 -3.25 -10.92 1.90
N THR A 34 -4.35 -10.18 1.98
CA THR A 34 -5.43 -10.18 0.99
C THR A 34 -5.50 -8.81 0.32
N SER A 35 -5.50 -8.78 -1.01
CA SER A 35 -5.67 -7.57 -1.80
C SER A 35 -7.14 -7.15 -1.84
N TRP A 36 -7.36 -5.84 -1.66
CA TRP A 36 -8.67 -5.19 -1.75
C TRP A 36 -8.79 -4.27 -2.97
N SER A 37 -7.85 -4.32 -3.92
CA SER A 37 -7.96 -3.52 -5.13
C SER A 37 -9.11 -4.02 -6.02
N LYS A 38 -9.81 -3.10 -6.69
CA LYS A 38 -10.95 -3.43 -7.59
C LYS A 38 -10.61 -4.50 -8.63
N LEU A 39 -9.35 -4.55 -9.07
CA LEU A 39 -8.85 -5.51 -10.06
C LEU A 39 -8.35 -6.82 -9.46
N ASN A 40 -8.15 -6.89 -8.14
CA ASN A 40 -7.61 -8.06 -7.45
C ASN A 40 -8.35 -8.30 -6.13
N LEU A 41 -9.68 -8.23 -6.16
CA LEU A 41 -10.53 -8.54 -5.01
C LEU A 41 -10.27 -9.99 -4.57
N GLY A 42 -9.89 -10.17 -3.31
CA GLY A 42 -9.71 -11.49 -2.70
C GLY A 42 -8.43 -12.24 -3.11
N ARG A 43 -7.54 -11.65 -3.93
CA ARG A 43 -6.24 -12.27 -4.22
C ARG A 43 -5.37 -12.23 -2.97
N ARG A 44 -4.79 -13.38 -2.62
CA ARG A 44 -3.87 -13.51 -1.49
C ARG A 44 -2.43 -13.49 -1.95
N PHE A 45 -1.56 -12.84 -1.21
CA PHE A 45 -0.14 -12.73 -1.51
C PHE A 45 0.68 -12.65 -0.22
N TRP A 46 1.91 -13.17 -0.27
CA TRP A 46 2.87 -13.00 0.83
C TRP A 46 3.66 -11.71 0.62
N THR A 47 3.88 -10.96 1.69
CA THR A 47 4.75 -9.79 1.67
C THR A 47 6.00 -10.03 2.49
N CYS A 48 7.12 -9.60 1.93
CA CYS A 48 8.38 -9.55 2.64
C CYS A 48 8.53 -8.15 3.25
N SER A 49 8.72 -8.09 4.57
CA SER A 49 8.91 -6.83 5.30
C SER A 49 10.13 -6.04 4.80
N CYS A 50 11.12 -6.67 4.17
CA CYS A 50 12.27 -5.97 3.59
C CYS A 50 11.95 -5.21 2.30
N TYR A 51 10.84 -5.52 1.62
CA TYR A 51 10.41 -4.79 0.42
C TYR A 51 9.37 -3.69 0.73
N GLY A 52 8.77 -3.71 1.93
CA GLY A 52 7.71 -2.79 2.33
C GLY A 52 7.96 -2.07 3.66
N ARG A 53 9.15 -2.17 4.25
CA ARG A 53 9.58 -1.18 5.24
C ARG A 53 9.95 0.06 4.46
N ASP A 54 8.96 0.95 4.31
CA ASP A 54 9.21 2.38 4.26
C ASP A 54 10.11 2.70 5.46
N LYS A 55 11.42 2.75 5.23
CA LYS A 55 12.14 3.85 5.83
C LYS A 55 11.42 5.07 5.27
N GLU A 56 11.00 5.99 6.13
CA GLU A 56 10.51 7.32 5.73
C GLU A 56 11.62 8.14 5.02
N GLU A 57 12.52 7.49 4.29
CA GLU A 57 13.46 8.09 3.36
C GLU A 57 12.71 8.30 2.06
N VAL A 58 12.35 9.55 1.82
CA VAL A 58 12.00 10.03 0.49
C VAL A 58 13.09 9.54 -0.47
N ASP A 59 12.69 8.81 -1.52
CA ASP A 59 13.63 8.37 -2.56
C ASP A 59 14.43 9.59 -3.03
N PRO A 60 15.78 9.57 -2.98
CA PRO A 60 16.59 10.71 -3.38
C PRO A 60 16.29 11.21 -4.80
N ARG A 61 15.78 10.34 -5.68
CA ARG A 61 15.36 10.68 -7.06
C ARG A 61 14.06 11.48 -7.09
N SER A 62 13.23 11.40 -6.05
CA SER A 62 11.98 12.14 -5.90
C SER A 62 12.20 13.57 -5.39
N SER A 63 13.41 13.91 -4.90
CA SER A 63 13.75 15.25 -4.40
C SER A 63 13.48 16.35 -5.46
N PHE A 64 13.84 16.10 -6.71
CA PHE A 64 13.61 17.04 -7.81
C PHE A 64 12.13 17.24 -8.12
N ILE A 65 11.32 16.17 -8.04
CA ILE A 65 9.88 16.23 -8.27
C ILE A 65 9.20 17.06 -7.18
N LEU A 66 9.61 16.90 -5.92
CA LEU A 66 9.05 17.66 -4.81
C LEU A 66 9.25 19.16 -4.98
N SER A 67 10.46 19.61 -5.31
CA SER A 67 10.72 21.04 -5.58
C SER A 67 9.86 21.58 -6.71
N ARG A 68 9.67 20.80 -7.79
CA ARG A 68 8.83 21.20 -8.92
C ARG A 68 7.35 21.29 -8.55
N LEU A 69 6.87 20.37 -7.73
CA LEU A 69 5.48 20.39 -7.24
C LEU A 69 5.23 21.58 -6.32
N VAL A 70 6.15 21.86 -5.39
CA VAL A 70 6.05 23.03 -4.49
C VAL A 70 6.01 24.33 -5.29
N ASN A 71 6.89 24.49 -6.27
CA ASN A 71 6.88 25.66 -7.15
C ASN A 71 5.54 25.78 -7.90
N LYS A 72 5.00 24.66 -8.40
CA LYS A 72 3.74 24.69 -9.13
C LYS A 72 2.55 25.04 -8.25
N ILE A 73 2.53 24.57 -7.00
CA ILE A 73 1.53 24.96 -6.01
C ILE A 73 1.60 26.47 -5.75
N ASN A 74 2.80 27.01 -5.51
CA ASN A 74 2.98 28.45 -5.28
C ASN A 74 2.52 29.30 -6.47
N GLU A 75 2.82 28.88 -7.71
CA GLU A 75 2.32 29.54 -8.92
C GLU A 75 0.79 29.57 -8.95
N LEU A 76 0.15 28.42 -8.70
CA LEU A 76 -1.30 28.30 -8.71
C LEU A 76 -1.97 29.11 -7.59
N GLU A 77 -1.35 29.17 -6.40
CA GLU A 77 -1.84 30.00 -5.29
C GLU A 77 -1.73 31.50 -5.59
N GLN A 78 -0.65 31.93 -6.26
CA GLN A 78 -0.50 33.32 -6.71
C GLN A 78 -1.52 33.68 -7.79
N GLU A 79 -1.74 32.80 -8.78
CA GLU A 79 -2.77 32.98 -9.79
C GLU A 79 -4.16 33.10 -9.17
N LEU A 80 -4.47 32.25 -8.18
CA LEU A 80 -5.74 32.28 -7.44
C LEU A 80 -5.93 33.60 -6.67
N CYS A 81 -4.84 34.11 -6.06
CA CYS A 81 -4.85 35.36 -5.28
C CYS A 81 -4.96 36.61 -6.18
N ILE A 82 -4.53 36.55 -7.44
CA ILE A 82 -4.68 37.65 -8.42
C ILE A 82 -6.10 37.69 -9.02
N THR A 83 -6.81 36.56 -9.03
CA THR A 83 -8.18 36.45 -9.57
C THR A 83 -9.31 36.71 -8.56
N GLN A 84 -8.99 36.97 -7.28
CA GLN A 84 -9.94 37.42 -6.24
C GLN A 84 -9.88 38.93 -6.05
#